data_AF-A0A7S2HD79-F1
#
_entry.id   AF-A0A7S2HD79-F1
#
_cell.length_a   1.000
_cell.length_b   1.000
_cell.length_c   1.000
_cell.angle_alpha   90.00
_cell.angle_beta   90.00
_cell.angle_gamma   90.00
#
_symmetry.space_group_name_H-M   'P 1'
#
loop_
_entity.id
_entity.type
_entity.pdbx_description
1 polymer ?
#
loop_
_entity_poly.entity_id
_entity_poly.type
_entity_poly.pdbx_seq_one_letter_code
_entity_poly.pdbx_strand_id
1 'polypeptide(L)'
;SRQGTSAPLSPLLEGVELFTLLGLRAGGSAPSPSDDEIRKAYRRHALEHHPDRIQKDRAPSQVSPLAFRMLHEAYKCLSNRAWREMYESTLPFDDTVPSEGLVKSSCFFTVFRPVFERNSKWSRLQPVPGLGDADTPLDRVNDFYNFWLNFDSWRDCSPKWLEQHNLELHDVTQMHRLLRRSYQKENVKTRQRYEVHERLRVLRLVDMAKKLDPRLAKHRRMVDAEAEQARRARRRRERAQARRREREIAEQELRERIREDVYRQLREGIRR
;
A
#
# COMPACT_ATOMS: atom_id res chain seq x y z
N SER A 1 11.27 -21.77 -1.60
CA SER A 1 12.60 -21.11 -1.59
C SER A 1 12.85 -20.50 -2.95
N ARG A 2 12.80 -19.17 -3.09
CA ARG A 2 13.05 -18.44 -4.35
C ARG A 2 14.56 -18.45 -4.66
N GLN A 3 15.10 -19.59 -5.10
CA GLN A 3 16.54 -19.74 -5.39
C GLN A 3 16.94 -19.33 -6.83
N GLY A 4 15.96 -18.99 -7.68
CA GLY A 4 16.19 -18.46 -9.03
C GLY A 4 16.46 -16.96 -9.04
N THR A 5 17.35 -16.52 -9.91
CA THR A 5 17.87 -15.14 -10.02
C THR A 5 17.16 -14.31 -11.08
N SER A 6 16.51 -14.98 -12.03
CA SER A 6 15.59 -14.43 -13.03
C SER A 6 14.62 -15.55 -13.46
N ALA A 7 13.53 -15.20 -14.14
CA ALA A 7 12.82 -16.21 -14.91
C ALA A 7 13.81 -16.74 -15.97
N PRO A 8 13.96 -18.05 -16.17
CA PRO A 8 14.83 -18.60 -17.21
C PRO A 8 14.20 -18.31 -18.57
N LEU A 9 14.42 -17.10 -19.07
CA LEU A 9 13.97 -16.68 -20.38
C LEU A 9 14.97 -17.19 -21.38
N SER A 10 14.48 -17.98 -22.34
CA SER A 10 15.28 -18.36 -23.50
C SER A 10 15.75 -17.09 -24.22
N PRO A 11 16.98 -17.07 -24.80
CA PRO A 11 17.41 -15.99 -25.69
C PRO A 11 16.43 -15.74 -26.85
N LEU A 12 15.65 -16.76 -27.22
CA LEU A 12 14.59 -16.65 -28.23
C LEU A 12 13.44 -15.71 -27.84
N LEU A 13 13.32 -15.38 -26.55
CA LEU A 13 12.26 -14.53 -25.99
C LEU A 13 12.76 -13.14 -25.60
N GLU A 14 14.02 -12.81 -25.93
CA GLU A 14 14.58 -11.49 -25.64
C GLU A 14 13.81 -10.40 -26.41
N GLY A 15 13.35 -9.38 -25.68
CA GLY A 15 12.52 -8.30 -26.25
C GLY A 15 11.06 -8.68 -26.56
N VAL A 16 10.62 -9.91 -26.26
CA VAL A 16 9.26 -10.39 -26.55
C VAL A 16 8.36 -10.26 -25.31
N GLU A 17 7.17 -9.69 -25.51
CA GLU A 17 6.15 -9.62 -24.46
C GLU A 17 5.36 -10.95 -24.41
N LEU A 18 5.57 -11.72 -23.33
CA LEU A 18 5.14 -13.12 -23.25
C LEU A 18 3.62 -13.26 -23.21
N PHE A 19 2.89 -12.35 -22.56
CA PHE A 19 1.44 -12.44 -22.53
C PHE A 19 0.85 -12.14 -23.91
N THR A 20 1.33 -11.10 -24.60
CA THR A 20 0.94 -10.84 -25.99
C THR A 20 1.25 -12.02 -26.91
N LEU A 21 2.35 -12.75 -26.70
CA LEU A 21 2.65 -13.96 -27.48
C LEU A 21 1.59 -15.07 -27.31
N LEU A 22 0.95 -15.16 -26.13
CA LEU A 22 -0.20 -16.05 -25.90
C LEU A 22 -1.55 -15.40 -26.26
N GLY A 23 -1.56 -14.18 -26.81
CA GLY A 23 -2.79 -13.42 -27.06
C GLY A 23 -3.51 -12.98 -25.78
N LEU A 24 -2.77 -12.84 -24.68
CA LEU A 24 -3.26 -12.35 -23.39
C LEU A 24 -2.79 -10.91 -23.18
N ARG A 25 -3.54 -10.15 -22.38
CA ARG A 25 -3.12 -8.83 -21.91
C ARG A 25 -2.71 -8.93 -20.45
N ALA A 26 -1.48 -8.54 -20.15
CA ALA A 26 -1.04 -8.29 -18.79
C ALA A 26 -0.08 -7.09 -18.78
N GLY A 27 0.09 -6.47 -17.61
CA GLY A 27 0.91 -5.27 -17.45
C GLY A 27 0.10 -4.00 -17.17
N GLY A 28 0.78 -2.97 -16.68
CA GLY A 28 0.12 -1.76 -16.20
C GLY A 28 -0.87 -2.04 -15.06
N SER A 29 -2.12 -1.61 -15.24
CA SER A 29 -3.24 -1.82 -14.30
C SER A 29 -4.05 -3.10 -14.56
N ALA A 30 -3.78 -3.82 -15.66
CA ALA A 30 -4.52 -5.05 -15.96
C ALA A 30 -4.18 -6.14 -14.91
N PRO A 31 -5.19 -6.90 -14.45
CA PRO A 31 -4.94 -8.02 -13.55
C PRO A 31 -4.08 -9.08 -14.23
N SER A 32 -3.27 -9.79 -13.44
CA SER A 32 -2.50 -10.93 -13.94
C SER A 32 -3.47 -12.04 -14.40
N PRO A 33 -3.30 -12.60 -15.61
CA PRO A 33 -4.09 -13.74 -16.05
C PRO A 33 -3.95 -14.93 -15.11
N SER A 34 -5.07 -15.59 -14.82
CA SER A 34 -5.12 -16.82 -14.05
C SER A 34 -4.38 -17.96 -14.75
N ASP A 35 -3.99 -18.96 -13.97
CA ASP A 35 -3.29 -20.14 -14.50
C ASP A 35 -4.12 -20.88 -15.57
N ASP A 36 -5.45 -20.86 -15.41
CA ASP A 36 -6.39 -21.45 -16.36
C ASP A 36 -6.46 -20.66 -17.67
N GLU A 37 -6.44 -19.32 -17.62
CA GLU A 37 -6.40 -18.47 -18.81
C GLU A 37 -5.11 -18.69 -19.59
N ILE A 38 -3.97 -18.74 -18.90
CA ILE A 38 -2.66 -19.03 -19.52
C ILE A 38 -2.68 -20.41 -20.19
N ARG A 39 -3.20 -21.44 -19.50
CA ARG A 39 -3.28 -22.80 -20.04
C ARG A 39 -4.24 -22.91 -21.22
N LYS A 40 -5.39 -22.23 -21.19
CA LYS A 40 -6.35 -22.21 -22.30
C LYS A 40 -5.77 -21.47 -23.51
N ALA A 41 -5.12 -20.33 -23.29
CA ALA A 41 -4.49 -19.55 -24.34
C ALA A 41 -3.37 -20.32 -25.04
N TYR A 42 -2.49 -20.97 -24.27
CA TYR A 42 -1.45 -21.82 -24.82
C TYR A 42 -2.03 -22.97 -25.65
N ARG A 43 -3.02 -23.71 -25.13
CA ARG A 43 -3.63 -24.83 -25.87
C ARG A 43 -4.23 -24.39 -27.20
N ARG A 44 -4.93 -23.25 -27.22
CA ARG A 44 -5.51 -22.67 -28.44
C ARG A 44 -4.43 -22.37 -29.48
N HIS A 45 -3.42 -21.57 -29.12
CA HIS A 45 -2.33 -21.22 -30.03
C HIS A 45 -1.47 -22.42 -30.44
N ALA A 46 -1.23 -23.37 -29.53
CA ALA A 46 -0.46 -24.57 -29.84
C ALA A 46 -1.16 -25.44 -30.89
N LEU A 47 -2.50 -25.54 -30.85
CA LEU A 47 -3.28 -26.27 -31.86
C LEU A 47 -3.34 -25.57 -33.21
N GLU A 48 -3.27 -24.25 -33.25
CA GLU A 48 -3.21 -23.45 -34.48
C GLU A 48 -1.83 -23.53 -35.13
N HIS A 49 -0.76 -23.53 -34.32
CA HIS A 49 0.62 -23.47 -34.77
C HIS A 49 1.34 -24.83 -34.75
N HIS A 50 0.63 -25.94 -34.55
CA HIS A 50 1.25 -27.28 -34.50
C HIS A 50 1.79 -27.70 -35.88
N PRO A 51 3.03 -28.19 -35.99
CA PRO A 51 3.63 -28.57 -37.27
C PRO A 51 2.82 -29.65 -38.03
N ASP A 52 2.23 -30.63 -37.35
CA ASP A 52 1.40 -31.66 -38.01
C ASP A 52 0.11 -31.12 -38.63
N ARG A 53 -0.48 -30.06 -38.07
CA ARG A 53 -1.71 -29.47 -38.61
C ARG A 53 -1.40 -28.63 -39.84
N ILE A 54 -0.30 -27.89 -39.77
CA ILE A 54 0.27 -27.11 -40.86
C ILE A 54 0.63 -28.00 -42.07
N GLN A 55 1.19 -29.18 -41.84
CA GLN A 55 1.54 -30.13 -42.92
C GLN A 55 0.31 -30.66 -43.67
N LYS A 56 -0.88 -30.71 -43.05
CA LYS A 56 -2.11 -31.21 -43.67
C LYS A 56 -2.78 -30.19 -44.61
N ASP A 57 -2.66 -28.90 -44.34
CA ASP A 57 -3.44 -27.87 -45.03
C ASP A 57 -2.83 -27.38 -46.37
N ARG A 58 -1.67 -27.90 -46.81
CA ARG A 58 -1.00 -27.63 -48.12
C ARG A 58 -0.82 -26.16 -48.55
N ALA A 59 -1.16 -25.18 -47.73
CA ALA A 59 -0.75 -23.80 -47.90
C ALA A 59 0.64 -23.62 -47.30
N PRO A 60 1.53 -22.79 -47.88
CA PRO A 60 2.77 -22.41 -47.22
C PRO A 60 2.39 -21.62 -45.95
N SER A 61 2.22 -22.32 -44.83
CA SER A 61 1.82 -21.66 -43.60
C SER A 61 2.96 -20.71 -43.22
N GLN A 62 2.65 -19.43 -43.08
CA GLN A 62 3.63 -18.41 -42.70
C GLN A 62 4.08 -18.52 -41.22
N VAL A 63 3.64 -19.57 -40.51
CA VAL A 63 3.99 -19.78 -39.11
C VAL A 63 5.34 -20.47 -39.04
N SER A 64 6.37 -19.68 -38.76
CA SER A 64 7.73 -20.18 -38.58
C SER A 64 7.79 -21.24 -37.47
N PRO A 65 8.49 -22.38 -37.64
CA PRO A 65 8.82 -23.31 -36.54
C PRO A 65 9.44 -22.62 -35.33
N LEU A 66 10.05 -21.44 -35.54
CA LEU A 66 10.51 -20.55 -34.49
C LEU A 66 9.36 -20.03 -33.60
N ALA A 67 8.23 -19.62 -34.19
CA ALA A 67 7.09 -19.07 -33.47
C ALA A 67 6.45 -20.09 -32.52
N PHE A 68 6.32 -21.36 -32.94
CA PHE A 68 5.83 -22.43 -32.04
C PHE A 68 6.79 -22.68 -30.87
N ARG A 69 8.11 -22.66 -31.13
CA ARG A 69 9.11 -22.78 -30.06
C ARG A 69 9.03 -21.61 -29.08
N MET A 70 8.92 -20.37 -29.58
CA MET A 70 8.76 -19.19 -28.74
C MET A 70 7.48 -19.28 -27.89
N LEU A 71 6.35 -19.68 -28.48
CA LEU A 71 5.09 -19.90 -27.77
C LEU A 71 5.25 -20.91 -26.63
N HIS A 72 5.92 -22.04 -26.89
CA HIS A 72 6.14 -23.08 -25.90
C HIS A 72 7.04 -22.62 -24.75
N GLU A 73 8.15 -21.93 -25.05
CA GLU A 73 9.04 -21.37 -24.03
C GLU A 73 8.35 -20.28 -23.20
N ALA A 74 7.51 -19.43 -23.82
CA ALA A 74 6.72 -18.45 -23.10
C ALA A 74 5.74 -19.11 -22.13
N TYR A 75 5.06 -20.18 -22.56
CA TYR A 75 4.18 -20.96 -21.68
C TYR A 75 4.95 -21.61 -20.52
N LYS A 76 6.16 -22.16 -20.74
CA LYS A 76 6.99 -22.70 -19.65
C LYS A 76 7.29 -21.64 -18.59
N CYS A 77 7.63 -20.42 -19.02
CA CYS A 77 7.87 -19.30 -18.11
C CYS A 77 6.60 -18.91 -17.34
N LEU A 78 5.48 -18.68 -18.05
CA LEU A 78 4.25 -18.16 -17.47
C LEU A 78 3.42 -19.18 -16.67
N SER A 79 3.56 -20.47 -16.96
CA SER A 79 2.88 -21.54 -16.21
C SER A 79 3.50 -21.79 -14.83
N ASN A 80 4.77 -21.44 -14.62
CA ASN A 80 5.40 -21.48 -13.31
C ASN A 80 5.12 -20.17 -12.57
N ARG A 81 4.40 -20.25 -11.43
CA ARG A 81 4.04 -19.07 -10.63
C ARG A 81 5.24 -18.20 -10.27
N ALA A 82 6.34 -18.78 -9.82
CA ALA A 82 7.50 -18.02 -9.38
C ALA A 82 8.19 -17.31 -10.55
N TRP A 83 8.28 -17.96 -11.71
CA TRP A 83 8.86 -17.36 -12.92
C TRP A 83 7.96 -16.29 -13.51
N ARG A 84 6.64 -16.50 -13.53
CA ARG A 84 5.66 -15.49 -13.90
C ARG A 84 5.75 -14.25 -13.00
N GLU A 85 5.82 -14.42 -11.68
CA GLU A 85 5.97 -13.30 -10.74
C GLU A 85 7.26 -12.49 -11.00
N MET A 86 8.38 -13.17 -11.27
CA MET A 86 9.63 -12.49 -11.64
C MET A 86 9.48 -11.74 -12.96
N TYR A 87 8.89 -12.37 -13.98
CA TYR A 87 8.63 -11.73 -15.27
C TYR A 87 7.69 -10.54 -15.16
N GLU A 88 6.58 -10.66 -14.45
CA GLU A 88 5.63 -9.55 -14.27
C GLU A 88 6.27 -8.37 -13.55
N SER A 89 7.23 -8.62 -12.66
CA SER A 89 7.98 -7.56 -11.96
C SER A 89 8.90 -6.77 -12.90
N THR A 90 9.22 -7.31 -14.10
CA THR A 90 10.00 -6.59 -15.12
C THR A 90 9.13 -5.75 -16.06
N LEU A 91 7.82 -6.01 -16.11
CA LEU A 91 6.92 -5.26 -16.97
C LEU A 91 6.77 -3.79 -16.52
N PRO A 92 6.55 -2.86 -17.46
CA PRO A 92 6.28 -1.47 -17.13
C PRO A 92 5.11 -1.33 -16.15
N PHE A 93 5.33 -0.53 -15.11
CA PHE A 93 4.34 -0.24 -14.08
C PHE A 93 4.42 1.22 -13.66
N ASP A 94 3.26 1.82 -13.42
CA ASP A 94 3.18 3.19 -12.91
C ASP A 94 3.35 3.19 -11.38
N ASP A 95 4.54 3.57 -10.95
CA ASP A 95 4.92 3.68 -9.54
C ASP A 95 4.56 5.03 -8.89
N THR A 96 3.90 5.92 -9.64
CA THR A 96 3.61 7.30 -9.19
C THR A 96 2.68 7.31 -7.99
N VAL A 97 3.08 8.08 -6.96
CA VAL A 97 2.28 8.34 -5.76
C VAL A 97 1.69 9.75 -5.88
N PRO A 98 0.37 9.94 -5.67
CA PRO A 98 -0.25 11.27 -5.71
C PRO A 98 0.42 12.26 -4.76
N SER A 99 0.62 13.50 -5.21
CA SER A 99 1.20 14.57 -4.40
C SER A 99 0.12 15.41 -3.71
N GLU A 100 0.46 16.01 -2.57
CA GLU A 100 -0.47 16.75 -1.72
C GLU A 100 -1.18 17.91 -2.43
N GLY A 101 -0.46 18.66 -3.29
CA GLY A 101 -1.01 19.83 -3.98
C GLY A 101 -2.04 19.53 -5.06
N LEU A 102 -2.13 18.27 -5.52
CA LEU A 102 -3.03 17.88 -6.61
C LEU A 102 -4.38 17.34 -6.10
N VAL A 103 -4.47 16.97 -4.83
CA VAL A 103 -5.61 16.22 -4.31
C VAL A 103 -6.46 17.09 -3.38
N LYS A 104 -7.63 17.47 -3.89
CA LYS A 104 -8.70 18.09 -3.09
C LYS A 104 -9.55 17.02 -2.42
N SER A 105 -10.21 17.39 -1.32
CA SER A 105 -11.11 16.49 -0.60
C SER A 105 -12.22 15.89 -1.49
N SER A 106 -12.72 16.66 -2.48
CA SER A 106 -13.77 16.21 -3.40
C SER A 106 -13.31 15.16 -4.42
N CYS A 107 -12.01 15.10 -4.74
CA CYS A 107 -11.45 14.14 -5.70
C CYS A 107 -10.61 13.04 -5.04
N PHE A 108 -10.67 12.91 -3.71
CA PHE A 108 -9.90 11.92 -2.97
C PHE A 108 -10.09 10.49 -3.52
N PHE A 109 -11.35 10.04 -3.60
CA PHE A 109 -11.65 8.68 -4.06
C PHE A 109 -11.30 8.49 -5.54
N THR A 110 -11.53 9.50 -6.38
CA THR A 110 -11.22 9.41 -7.82
C THR A 110 -9.73 9.32 -8.09
N VAL A 111 -8.90 9.94 -7.24
CA VAL A 111 -7.43 9.88 -7.37
C VAL A 111 -6.86 8.63 -6.72
N PHE A 112 -7.21 8.32 -5.48
CA PHE A 112 -6.55 7.24 -4.73
C PHE A 112 -7.08 5.84 -5.06
N ARG A 113 -8.36 5.69 -5.43
CA ARG A 113 -8.93 4.39 -5.80
C ARG A 113 -8.13 3.69 -6.91
N PRO A 114 -7.93 4.28 -8.10
CA PRO A 114 -7.19 3.62 -9.17
C PRO A 114 -5.74 3.32 -8.79
N VAL A 115 -5.14 4.15 -7.92
CA VAL A 115 -3.77 3.93 -7.45
C VAL A 115 -3.69 2.71 -6.52
N PHE A 116 -4.60 2.57 -5.55
CA PHE A 116 -4.66 1.39 -4.69
C PHE A 116 -5.04 0.12 -5.46
N GLU A 117 -6.02 0.21 -6.36
CA GLU A 117 -6.40 -0.92 -7.23
C GLU A 117 -5.24 -1.36 -8.11
N ARG A 118 -4.50 -0.42 -8.71
CA ARG A 118 -3.31 -0.74 -9.50
C ARG A 118 -2.22 -1.40 -8.66
N ASN A 119 -1.98 -0.95 -7.43
CA ASN A 119 -0.97 -1.55 -6.55
C ASN A 119 -1.43 -2.90 -5.95
N SER A 120 -2.74 -3.17 -5.91
CA SER A 120 -3.31 -4.41 -5.36
C SER A 120 -2.83 -5.67 -6.09
N LYS A 121 -2.45 -5.55 -7.37
CA LYS A 121 -1.90 -6.65 -8.17
C LYS A 121 -0.69 -7.32 -7.49
N TRP A 122 0.10 -6.53 -6.77
CA TRP A 122 1.34 -6.99 -6.15
C TRP A 122 1.11 -7.69 -4.81
N SER A 123 -0.13 -7.75 -4.30
CA SER A 123 -0.40 -8.36 -3.02
C SER A 123 -0.37 -9.89 -3.09
N ARG A 124 0.29 -10.51 -2.10
CA ARG A 124 0.16 -11.96 -1.85
C ARG A 124 -1.17 -12.35 -1.25
N LEU A 125 -1.77 -11.45 -0.47
CA LEU A 125 -2.99 -11.70 0.27
C LEU A 125 -4.18 -11.21 -0.54
N GLN A 126 -5.16 -12.10 -0.73
CA GLN A 126 -6.39 -11.82 -1.45
C GLN A 126 -7.59 -12.26 -0.59
N PRO A 127 -8.71 -11.53 -0.60
CA PRO A 127 -8.95 -10.32 -1.38
C PRO A 127 -8.31 -9.07 -0.76
N VAL A 128 -7.83 -8.16 -1.61
CA VAL A 128 -7.35 -6.84 -1.16
C VAL A 128 -8.55 -5.95 -0.80
N PRO A 129 -8.60 -5.34 0.40
CA PRO A 129 -9.69 -4.45 0.78
C PRO A 129 -9.70 -3.20 -0.12
N GLY A 130 -10.89 -2.86 -0.62
CA GLY A 130 -11.09 -1.63 -1.39
C GLY A 130 -11.11 -0.39 -0.50
N LEU A 131 -10.86 0.78 -1.10
CA LEU A 131 -10.83 2.08 -0.39
C LEU A 131 -12.18 2.47 0.25
N GLY A 132 -13.28 1.89 -0.25
CA GLY A 132 -14.65 2.25 0.13
C GLY A 132 -15.09 3.57 -0.49
N ASP A 133 -16.08 4.21 0.11
CA ASP A 133 -16.68 5.49 -0.26
C ASP A 133 -16.70 6.46 0.93
N ALA A 134 -17.40 7.59 0.78
CA ALA A 134 -17.49 8.63 1.80
C ALA A 134 -18.25 8.19 3.06
N ASP A 135 -19.14 7.21 2.93
CA ASP A 135 -20.04 6.74 4.01
C ASP A 135 -19.53 5.45 4.67
N THR A 136 -18.39 4.92 4.20
CA THR A 136 -17.76 3.73 4.74
C THR A 136 -17.43 3.91 6.24
N PRO A 137 -17.89 2.99 7.12
CA PRO A 137 -17.63 3.07 8.55
C PRO A 137 -16.13 3.13 8.88
N LEU A 138 -15.78 3.90 9.92
CA LEU A 138 -14.38 4.11 10.31
C LEU A 138 -13.62 2.81 10.60
N ASP A 139 -14.29 1.79 11.14
CA ASP A 139 -13.67 0.48 11.39
C ASP A 139 -13.18 -0.17 10.09
N ARG A 140 -13.99 -0.12 9.03
CA ARG A 140 -13.61 -0.63 7.70
C ARG A 140 -12.50 0.20 7.07
N VAL A 141 -12.51 1.52 7.31
CA VAL A 141 -11.41 2.41 6.89
C VAL A 141 -10.11 2.05 7.61
N ASN A 142 -10.18 1.75 8.90
CA ASN A 142 -9.03 1.32 9.69
C ASN A 142 -8.52 -0.04 9.21
N ASP A 143 -9.38 -1.02 8.96
CA ASP A 143 -9.00 -2.32 8.40
C ASP A 143 -8.30 -2.17 7.04
N PHE A 144 -8.83 -1.32 6.16
CA PHE A 144 -8.20 -0.98 4.89
C PHE A 144 -6.77 -0.46 5.11
N TYR A 145 -6.58 0.56 5.95
CA TYR A 145 -5.25 1.10 6.19
C TYR A 145 -4.32 0.12 6.90
N ASN A 146 -4.84 -0.71 7.81
CA ASN A 146 -4.07 -1.75 8.49
C ASN A 146 -3.54 -2.81 7.51
N PHE A 147 -4.35 -3.21 6.53
CA PHE A 147 -3.91 -4.08 5.45
C PHE A 147 -2.74 -3.45 4.67
N TRP A 148 -2.89 -2.19 4.25
CA TRP A 148 -1.85 -1.52 3.44
C TRP A 148 -0.59 -1.14 4.22
N LEU A 149 -0.67 -0.89 5.52
CA LEU A 149 0.50 -0.72 6.40
C LEU A 149 1.31 -2.01 6.54
N ASN A 150 0.63 -3.15 6.44
CA ASN A 150 1.23 -4.49 6.48
C ASN A 150 1.26 -5.16 5.10
N PHE A 151 1.31 -4.35 4.03
CA PHE A 151 1.22 -4.85 2.67
C PHE A 151 2.36 -5.82 2.34
N ASP A 152 2.01 -7.08 2.09
CA ASP A 152 2.93 -8.13 1.67
C ASP A 152 2.94 -8.22 0.14
N SER A 153 4.05 -7.78 -0.44
CA SER A 153 4.25 -7.72 -1.89
C SER A 153 4.99 -8.95 -2.41
N TRP A 154 4.54 -9.49 -3.55
CA TRP A 154 5.30 -10.51 -4.28
C TRP A 154 6.30 -9.95 -5.29
N ARG A 155 6.24 -8.64 -5.57
CA ARG A 155 7.03 -7.93 -6.57
C ARG A 155 8.54 -8.08 -6.32
N ASP A 156 9.28 -8.44 -7.36
CA ASP A 156 10.75 -8.52 -7.36
C ASP A 156 11.37 -7.25 -7.98
N CYS A 157 12.70 -7.13 -7.94
CA CYS A 157 13.42 -5.96 -8.43
C CYS A 157 12.99 -5.55 -9.85
N SER A 158 12.50 -4.31 -10.00
CA SER A 158 12.17 -3.79 -11.33
C SER A 158 13.44 -3.37 -12.08
N PRO A 159 13.52 -3.59 -13.41
CA PRO A 159 14.66 -3.16 -14.23
C PRO A 159 14.95 -1.67 -14.09
N LYS A 160 13.90 -0.84 -14.07
CA LYS A 160 14.01 0.61 -13.87
C LYS A 160 14.70 0.96 -12.55
N TRP A 161 14.39 0.25 -11.46
CA TRP A 161 15.02 0.51 -10.18
C TRP A 161 16.48 0.07 -10.15
N LEU A 162 16.78 -1.10 -10.74
CA LEU A 162 18.14 -1.62 -10.85
C LEU A 162 19.05 -0.66 -11.61
N GLU A 163 18.59 -0.18 -12.78
CA GLU A 163 19.28 0.82 -13.59
C GLU A 163 19.53 2.12 -12.82
N GLN A 164 18.51 2.67 -12.15
CA GLN A 164 18.63 3.90 -11.36
C GLN A 164 19.64 3.83 -10.22
N HIS A 165 19.93 2.64 -9.71
CA HIS A 165 20.84 2.43 -8.58
C HIS A 165 22.18 1.79 -9.00
N ASN A 166 22.42 1.63 -10.30
CA ASN A 166 23.57 0.92 -10.87
C ASN A 166 23.77 -0.48 -10.24
N LEU A 167 22.69 -1.24 -10.14
CA LEU A 167 22.67 -2.62 -9.62
C LEU A 167 22.25 -3.59 -10.72
N GLU A 168 22.65 -4.85 -10.57
CA GLU A 168 22.24 -5.94 -11.46
C GLU A 168 21.84 -7.18 -10.64
N LEU A 169 21.03 -8.05 -11.24
CA LEU A 169 20.80 -9.40 -10.74
C LEU A 169 21.51 -10.38 -11.66
N HIS A 170 22.50 -11.11 -11.13
CA HIS A 170 23.32 -12.02 -11.92
C HIS A 170 22.58 -13.33 -12.21
N ASP A 171 22.61 -13.81 -13.46
CA ASP A 171 22.24 -15.18 -13.79
C ASP A 171 23.32 -16.16 -13.30
N VAL A 172 22.95 -16.99 -12.33
CA VAL A 172 23.87 -17.95 -11.69
C VAL A 172 23.70 -19.38 -12.21
N THR A 173 22.82 -19.61 -13.18
CA THR A 173 22.46 -20.96 -13.64
C THR A 173 23.65 -21.71 -14.26
N GLN A 174 24.52 -21.01 -14.99
CA GLN A 174 25.67 -21.59 -15.68
C GLN A 174 27.03 -21.27 -15.02
N MET A 175 27.03 -20.87 -13.75
CA MET A 175 28.24 -20.43 -13.04
C MET A 175 28.91 -21.54 -12.21
N HIS A 176 30.24 -21.49 -12.13
CA HIS A 176 31.03 -22.35 -11.24
C HIS A 176 30.63 -22.12 -9.76
N ARG A 177 30.65 -23.19 -8.96
CA ARG A 177 30.08 -23.24 -7.59
C ARG A 177 30.45 -22.05 -6.69
N LEU A 178 31.72 -21.65 -6.67
CA LEU A 178 32.19 -20.55 -5.81
C LEU A 178 31.65 -19.19 -6.27
N LEU A 179 31.71 -18.90 -7.57
CA LEU A 179 31.14 -17.69 -8.18
C LEU A 179 29.62 -17.64 -7.94
N ARG A 180 28.94 -18.76 -8.21
CA ARG A 180 27.50 -18.90 -7.95
C ARG A 180 27.16 -18.52 -6.50
N ARG A 181 27.91 -19.01 -5.51
CA ARG A 181 27.65 -18.67 -4.10
C ARG A 181 27.87 -17.18 -3.80
N SER A 182 28.87 -16.56 -4.43
CA SER A 182 29.13 -15.12 -4.27
C SER A 182 27.98 -14.29 -4.85
N TYR A 183 27.62 -14.55 -6.11
CA TYR A 183 26.56 -13.81 -6.79
C TYR A 183 25.16 -14.07 -6.22
N GLN A 184 24.90 -15.27 -5.69
CA GLN A 184 23.67 -15.52 -4.93
C GLN A 184 23.56 -14.62 -3.69
N LYS A 185 24.67 -14.39 -2.97
CA LYS A 185 24.68 -13.46 -1.83
C LYS A 185 24.46 -12.02 -2.26
N GLU A 186 25.04 -11.62 -3.38
CA GLU A 186 24.85 -10.28 -3.95
C GLU A 186 23.40 -10.05 -4.38
N ASN A 187 22.81 -10.98 -5.11
CA ASN A 187 21.41 -10.92 -5.52
C ASN A 187 20.45 -10.84 -4.32
N VAL A 188 20.74 -11.57 -3.22
CA VAL A 188 19.95 -11.46 -1.98
C VAL A 188 20.04 -10.04 -1.40
N LYS A 189 21.23 -9.44 -1.35
CA LYS A 189 21.40 -8.06 -0.86
C LYS A 189 20.65 -7.05 -1.76
N THR A 190 20.75 -7.20 -3.08
CA THR A 190 20.03 -6.36 -4.04
C THR A 190 18.51 -6.45 -3.84
N ARG A 191 17.98 -7.67 -3.67
CA ARG A 191 16.55 -7.89 -3.39
C ARG A 191 16.10 -7.28 -2.07
N GLN A 192 16.89 -7.42 -1.00
CA GLN A 192 16.58 -6.81 0.29
C GLN A 192 16.52 -5.27 0.20
N ARG A 193 17.43 -4.65 -0.56
CA ARG A 193 17.40 -3.20 -0.80
C ARG A 193 16.14 -2.79 -1.57
N TYR A 194 15.77 -3.55 -2.59
CA TYR A 194 14.55 -3.31 -3.36
C TYR A 194 13.29 -3.46 -2.50
N GLU A 195 13.22 -4.50 -1.67
CA GLU A 195 12.10 -4.75 -0.76
C GLU A 195 11.87 -3.57 0.18
N VAL A 196 12.95 -3.03 0.77
CA VAL A 196 12.88 -1.83 1.61
C VAL A 196 12.41 -0.62 0.79
N HIS A 197 12.97 -0.40 -0.40
CA HIS A 197 12.57 0.70 -1.29
C HIS A 197 11.08 0.63 -1.64
N GLU A 198 10.60 -0.54 -2.05
CA GLU A 198 9.21 -0.76 -2.45
C GLU A 198 8.26 -0.61 -1.25
N ARG A 199 8.63 -1.17 -0.09
CA ARG A 199 7.87 -0.97 1.15
C ARG A 199 7.74 0.51 1.48
N LEU A 200 8.82 1.28 1.42
CA LEU A 200 8.79 2.73 1.68
C LEU A 200 7.92 3.47 0.66
N ARG A 201 7.90 3.05 -0.60
CA ARG A 201 7.01 3.63 -1.63
C ARG A 201 5.53 3.43 -1.28
N VAL A 202 5.15 2.21 -0.90
CA VAL A 202 3.77 1.89 -0.49
C VAL A 202 3.40 2.62 0.79
N LEU A 203 4.30 2.70 1.79
CA LEU A 203 4.05 3.46 3.01
C LEU A 203 3.84 4.96 2.72
N ARG A 204 4.63 5.56 1.82
CA ARG A 204 4.40 6.95 1.37
C ARG A 204 3.01 7.14 0.75
N LEU A 205 2.56 6.19 -0.07
CA LEU A 205 1.21 6.21 -0.63
C LEU A 205 0.14 6.17 0.47
N VAL A 206 0.29 5.28 1.44
CA VAL A 206 -0.63 5.14 2.57
C VAL A 206 -0.66 6.40 3.43
N ASP A 207 0.49 6.93 3.79
CA ASP A 207 0.59 8.14 4.62
C ASP A 207 -0.07 9.33 3.95
N MET A 208 0.18 9.53 2.66
CA MET A 208 -0.45 10.59 1.88
C MET A 208 -1.98 10.41 1.82
N ALA A 209 -2.45 9.18 1.57
CA ALA A 209 -3.88 8.89 1.56
C ALA A 209 -4.51 9.16 2.94
N LYS A 210 -3.90 8.71 4.04
CA LYS A 210 -4.41 8.93 5.41
C LYS A 210 -4.47 10.41 5.77
N LYS A 211 -3.47 11.18 5.33
CA LYS A 211 -3.42 12.64 5.56
C LYS A 211 -4.59 13.36 4.88
N LEU A 212 -4.94 12.93 3.67
CA LEU A 212 -5.92 13.59 2.80
C LEU A 212 -7.33 12.97 2.85
N ASP A 213 -7.51 11.84 3.55
CA ASP A 213 -8.80 11.17 3.64
C ASP A 213 -9.84 12.05 4.37
N PRO A 214 -10.95 12.43 3.71
CA PRO A 214 -11.98 13.26 4.30
C PRO A 214 -12.66 12.63 5.52
N ARG A 215 -12.76 11.30 5.57
CA ARG A 215 -13.40 10.55 6.67
C ARG A 215 -12.57 10.66 7.94
N LEU A 216 -11.27 10.44 7.81
CA LEU A 216 -10.31 10.58 8.92
C LEU A 216 -10.19 12.05 9.36
N ALA A 217 -10.20 13.00 8.41
CA ALA A 217 -10.20 14.42 8.73
C ALA A 217 -11.47 14.84 9.50
N LYS A 218 -12.65 14.35 9.09
CA LYS A 218 -13.93 14.57 9.79
C LYS A 218 -13.89 13.99 11.20
N HIS A 219 -13.42 12.74 11.35
CA HIS A 219 -13.31 12.09 12.65
C HIS A 219 -12.37 12.84 13.60
N ARG A 220 -11.17 13.22 13.12
CA ARG A 220 -10.21 14.02 13.90
C ARG A 220 -10.83 15.34 14.36
N ARG A 221 -11.54 16.06 13.49
CA ARG A 221 -12.25 17.29 13.86
C ARG A 221 -13.33 17.07 14.92
N MET A 222 -14.08 15.98 14.85
CA MET A 222 -15.08 15.64 15.86
C MET A 222 -14.44 15.38 17.22
N VAL A 223 -13.39 14.56 17.26
CA VAL A 223 -12.64 14.25 18.49
C VAL A 223 -12.00 15.50 19.09
N ASP A 224 -11.37 16.34 18.26
CA ASP A 224 -10.76 17.60 18.70
C ASP A 224 -11.81 18.56 19.27
N ALA A 225 -12.97 18.67 18.63
CA ALA A 225 -14.07 19.51 19.09
C ALA A 225 -14.67 19.03 20.42
N GLU A 226 -14.87 17.71 20.57
CA GLU A 226 -15.34 17.11 21.82
C GLU A 226 -14.32 17.34 22.96
N ALA A 227 -13.03 17.11 22.68
CA ALA A 227 -11.96 17.37 23.63
C ALA A 227 -11.89 18.85 24.04
N GLU A 228 -12.09 19.78 23.10
CA GLU A 228 -12.14 21.20 23.40
C GLU A 228 -13.36 21.58 24.25
N GLN A 229 -14.53 21.04 23.94
CA GLN A 229 -15.74 21.25 24.74
C GLN A 229 -15.58 20.72 26.16
N ALA A 230 -14.99 19.53 26.33
CA ALA A 230 -14.68 18.95 27.63
C ALA A 230 -13.70 19.84 28.43
N ARG A 231 -12.64 20.35 27.78
CA ARG A 231 -11.69 21.30 28.39
C ARG A 231 -12.37 22.60 28.81
N ARG A 232 -13.26 23.17 27.97
CA ARG A 232 -14.02 24.39 28.28
C ARG A 232 -14.99 24.15 29.45
N ALA A 233 -15.69 23.01 29.47
CA ALA A 233 -16.58 22.64 30.56
C ALA A 233 -15.83 22.47 31.90
N ARG A 234 -14.67 21.81 31.87
CA ARG A 234 -13.80 21.67 33.04
C ARG A 234 -13.35 23.03 33.59
N ARG A 235 -12.84 23.92 32.72
CA ARG A 235 -12.44 25.29 33.12
C ARG A 235 -13.60 26.10 33.71
N ARG A 236 -14.82 25.94 33.18
CA ARG A 236 -16.03 26.58 33.75
C ARG A 236 -16.36 26.06 35.14
N ARG A 237 -16.29 24.73 35.35
CA ARG A 237 -16.51 24.10 36.66
C ARG A 237 -15.48 24.54 37.70
N GLU A 238 -14.20 24.55 37.34
CA GLU A 238 -13.11 25.00 38.22
C GLU A 238 -13.28 26.49 38.62
N ARG A 239 -13.59 27.37 37.66
CA ARG A 239 -13.88 28.80 37.95
C ARG A 239 -15.12 28.99 38.83
N ALA A 240 -16.17 28.19 38.63
CA ALA A 240 -17.36 28.26 39.46
C ALA A 240 -17.09 27.78 40.90
N GLN A 241 -16.29 26.73 41.06
CA GLN A 241 -15.86 26.24 42.37
C GLN A 241 -14.97 27.26 43.10
N ALA A 242 -14.00 27.88 42.40
CA ALA A 242 -13.16 28.94 42.97
C ALA A 242 -14.00 30.12 43.46
N ARG A 243 -14.94 30.61 42.63
CA ARG A 243 -15.87 31.69 43.03
C ARG A 243 -16.77 31.32 44.21
N ARG A 244 -17.19 30.06 44.33
CA ARG A 244 -17.95 29.59 45.50
C ARG A 244 -17.10 29.61 46.77
N ARG A 245 -15.87 29.10 46.70
CA ARG A 245 -14.92 29.13 47.83
C ARG A 245 -14.58 30.56 48.25
N GLU A 246 -14.34 31.46 47.31
CA GLU A 246 -14.12 32.89 47.61
C GLU A 246 -15.32 33.53 48.32
N ARG A 247 -16.55 33.22 47.88
CA ARG A 247 -17.77 33.71 48.53
C ARG A 247 -17.93 33.14 49.94
N GLU A 248 -17.68 31.86 50.13
CA GLU A 248 -17.74 31.20 51.45
C GLU A 248 -16.70 31.81 52.41
N ILE A 249 -15.47 32.03 51.96
CA ILE A 249 -14.42 32.69 52.74
C ILE A 249 -14.84 34.13 53.10
N ALA A 250 -15.31 34.91 52.12
CA ALA A 250 -15.75 36.29 52.36
C ALA A 250 -16.94 36.38 53.33
N GLU A 251 -17.89 35.43 53.27
CA GLU A 251 -19.01 35.37 54.20
C GLU A 251 -18.56 35.00 55.62
N GLN A 252 -17.60 34.07 55.76
CA GLN A 252 -17.00 33.74 57.05
C GLN A 252 -16.26 34.93 57.66
N GLU A 253 -15.43 35.62 56.88
CA GLU A 253 -14.71 36.82 57.33
C GLU A 253 -15.68 37.94 57.76
N LEU A 254 -16.76 38.16 57.02
CA LEU A 254 -17.78 39.15 57.39
C LEU A 254 -18.49 38.78 58.70
N ARG A 255 -18.83 37.50 58.90
CA ARG A 255 -19.43 37.02 60.15
C ARG A 255 -18.52 37.23 61.36
N GLU A 256 -17.24 36.91 61.23
CA GLU A 256 -16.27 37.15 62.29
C GLU A 256 -16.11 38.65 62.58
N ARG A 257 -16.04 39.52 61.56
CA ARG A 257 -16.03 40.98 61.76
C ARG A 257 -17.24 41.50 62.52
N ILE A 258 -18.45 41.09 62.13
CA ILE A 258 -19.69 41.48 62.82
C ILE A 258 -19.66 40.99 64.28
N ARG A 259 -19.20 39.76 64.50
CA ARG A 259 -19.07 39.18 65.85
C ARG A 259 -18.10 40.00 66.71
N GLU A 260 -16.93 40.33 66.18
CA GLU A 260 -15.94 41.17 66.88
C GLU A 260 -16.47 42.56 67.22
N ASP A 261 -17.17 43.22 66.28
CA ASP A 261 -17.75 44.54 66.50
C ASP A 261 -18.85 44.51 67.58
N VAL A 262 -19.70 43.48 67.59
CA VAL A 262 -20.69 43.26 68.66
C VAL A 262 -20.02 43.06 70.01
N TYR A 263 -18.95 42.26 70.09
CA TYR A 263 -18.17 42.10 71.32
C TYR A 263 -17.52 43.41 71.78
N ARG A 264 -17.03 44.24 70.86
CA ARG A 264 -16.44 45.54 71.16
C ARG A 264 -17.48 46.50 71.74
N GLN A 265 -18.65 46.60 71.12
CA GLN A 265 -19.76 47.44 71.61
C GLN A 265 -20.26 47.02 72.99
N LEU A 266 -20.38 45.70 73.24
CA LEU A 266 -20.73 45.17 74.57
C LEU A 266 -19.70 45.57 75.63
N ARG A 267 -18.40 45.51 75.34
CA ARG A 267 -17.34 45.94 76.27
C ARG A 267 -17.40 47.43 76.58
N GLU A 268 -17.70 48.27 75.59
CA GLU A 268 -17.82 49.72 75.78
C GLU A 268 -19.09 50.10 76.56
N GLY A 269 -20.20 49.39 76.35
CA GLY A 269 -21.44 49.58 77.10
C GLY A 269 -21.34 49.21 78.58
N ILE A 270 -20.46 48.26 78.94
CA ILE A 270 -20.19 47.89 80.34
C ILE A 270 -19.29 48.92 81.06
N ARG A 271 -18.61 49.79 80.31
CA ARG A 271 -17.73 50.84 80.87
C ARG A 271 -18.41 52.19 81.11
N ARG A 272 -19.65 52.39 80.66
CA ARG A 272 -20.47 53.58 80.95
C ARG A 272 -21.47 53.26 82.05
#